data_AF-A0AAD7KBC3-F1
#
_entry.id   AF-A0AAD7KBC3-F1
#
_cell.length_a   1.000
_cell.length_b   1.000
_cell.length_c   1.000
_cell.angle_alpha   90.00
_cell.angle_beta   90.00
_cell.angle_gamma   90.00
#
_symmetry.space_group_name_H-M   'P 1'
#
loop_
_entity.id
_entity.type
_entity.pdbx_description
1 polymer ?
#
loop_
_entity_poly.entity_id
_entity_poly.type
_entity_poly.pdbx_seq_one_letter_code
_entity_poly.pdbx_strand_id
1 'polypeptide(L)'
;MILDSQEKEVLEVPLDAPPSYEASSSSLPPPAPSDTKRPLPLSTSAAASGSSLASSSVLKSPPVASPSWFSFASPTTRQVRGTVLGLVRDLVKLQPSDHSVVAISILKSCAEACASNGLSIADILQEKSVEGHTPLYWAIVKRPPESPEEPEGTDLLTTLLSLSSPLTPATTSDVRLACLLTSDQALFQRLRSSPEFAPLSATDEMLLDATIPPDDITVENVGGEAGQEGAFVVEFSVVRFQKRMLVSKSVVLDFIARGRMWRLGFHISTQEHRRGPPLPPGTWYASLMLLENSPPTWIDSRLLVPAPPETATVPPSDPGFASGLFGTGKARPRPTLSVRLKATEQLRSSGRPGHRNRIILALDGSESDGGLGGLQYAGCPYIGSDETLRARLEARLARPEADCVIC
;
A
#
# COMPACT_ATOMS: atom_id res chain seq x y z
N MET A 1 4.84 20.67 49.42
CA MET A 1 3.93 19.50 49.49
C MET A 1 4.73 18.31 49.00
N ILE A 2 4.94 17.37 49.92
CA ILE A 2 5.75 16.17 49.76
C ILE A 2 4.79 15.10 49.24
N LEU A 3 5.10 14.44 48.12
CA LEU A 3 4.37 13.27 47.66
C LEU A 3 5.28 12.06 47.73
N ASP A 4 4.83 11.12 48.55
CA ASP A 4 5.43 9.83 48.87
C ASP A 4 5.67 8.97 47.63
N SER A 5 6.85 8.35 47.61
CA SER A 5 7.19 7.25 46.72
C SER A 5 6.66 5.96 47.32
N GLN A 6 5.70 5.30 46.66
CA GLN A 6 5.33 3.93 47.02
C GLN A 6 6.23 2.93 46.31
N GLU A 7 6.94 2.15 47.13
CA GLU A 7 7.64 0.92 46.77
C GLU A 7 6.66 -0.09 46.14
N LYS A 8 7.10 -0.68 45.02
CA LYS A 8 6.37 -1.75 44.34
C LYS A 8 6.99 -3.09 44.73
N GLU A 9 6.20 -3.85 45.46
CA GLU A 9 6.44 -5.19 46.01
C GLU A 9 6.77 -6.20 44.88
N VAL A 10 7.88 -6.92 45.05
CA VAL A 10 8.36 -7.98 44.15
C VAL A 10 7.68 -9.28 44.56
N LEU A 11 6.73 -9.74 43.76
CA LEU A 11 6.10 -11.06 43.89
C LEU A 11 6.95 -12.11 43.19
N GLU A 12 7.68 -12.92 43.99
CA GLU A 12 8.33 -14.16 43.54
C GLU A 12 7.26 -15.18 43.12
N VAL A 13 7.34 -15.68 41.89
CA VAL A 13 6.50 -16.77 41.39
C VAL A 13 7.26 -18.10 41.57
N PRO A 14 6.64 -19.14 42.18
CA PRO A 14 7.26 -20.45 42.32
C PRO A 14 7.47 -21.15 40.97
N LEU A 15 8.69 -21.63 40.74
CA LEU A 15 9.07 -22.53 39.65
C LEU A 15 8.53 -23.94 39.96
N ASP A 16 7.44 -24.33 39.29
CA ASP A 16 7.03 -25.74 39.21
C ASP A 16 6.60 -26.06 37.78
N ALA A 17 7.59 -26.43 36.95
CA ALA A 17 7.37 -26.90 35.59
C ALA A 17 7.65 -28.41 35.53
N PRO A 18 6.71 -29.23 35.03
CA PRO A 18 6.92 -30.67 34.86
C PRO A 18 7.90 -31.00 33.71
N PRO A 19 8.54 -32.19 33.73
CA PRO A 19 9.58 -32.57 32.77
C PRO A 19 9.06 -32.75 31.34
N SER A 20 9.86 -32.31 30.36
CA SER A 20 9.65 -32.58 28.94
C SER A 20 9.84 -34.07 28.63
N TYR A 21 8.83 -34.69 28.01
CA TYR A 21 8.95 -36.00 27.39
C TYR A 21 9.56 -35.85 25.99
N GLU A 22 10.71 -36.49 25.80
CA GLU A 22 11.26 -36.85 24.49
C GLU A 22 10.45 -37.99 23.83
N ALA A 23 10.74 -38.20 22.54
CA ALA A 23 10.28 -39.22 21.59
C ALA A 23 9.16 -38.72 20.64
N SER A 24 9.30 -38.78 19.32
CA SER A 24 9.88 -39.88 18.55
C SER A 24 10.31 -39.40 17.15
N SER A 25 11.46 -39.89 16.72
CA SER A 25 11.96 -39.88 15.34
C SER A 25 10.97 -40.55 14.38
N SER A 26 10.43 -39.79 13.42
CA SER A 26 9.70 -40.33 12.27
C SER A 26 10.65 -40.48 11.09
N SER A 27 10.85 -41.73 10.68
CA SER A 27 11.63 -42.18 9.54
C SER A 27 11.03 -41.73 8.21
N LEU A 28 11.86 -41.09 7.37
CA LEU A 28 11.59 -40.80 5.96
C LEU A 28 11.54 -42.08 5.12
N PRO A 29 10.54 -42.27 4.24
CA PRO A 29 10.59 -43.27 3.18
C PRO A 29 11.39 -42.78 1.95
N PRO A 30 12.03 -43.69 1.19
CA PRO A 30 12.88 -43.35 0.05
C PRO A 30 12.08 -42.91 -1.19
N PRO A 31 12.67 -42.06 -2.07
CA PRO A 31 12.03 -41.64 -3.30
C PRO A 31 12.04 -42.75 -4.37
N ALA A 32 10.90 -42.98 -5.00
CA ALA A 32 10.76 -43.87 -6.15
C ALA A 32 11.31 -43.21 -7.43
N PRO A 33 11.97 -43.98 -8.33
CA PRO A 33 12.43 -43.48 -9.61
C PRO A 33 11.28 -43.51 -10.63
N SER A 34 10.99 -42.36 -11.25
CA SER A 34 10.10 -42.27 -12.42
C SER A 34 10.93 -41.97 -13.66
N ASP A 35 11.09 -43.02 -14.46
CA ASP A 35 11.75 -43.02 -15.77
C ASP A 35 10.74 -42.66 -16.88
N THR A 36 11.30 -42.29 -18.03
CA THR A 36 10.75 -42.32 -19.39
C THR A 36 9.83 -41.20 -19.90
N LYS A 37 10.49 -40.26 -20.60
CA LYS A 37 10.32 -39.92 -22.02
C LYS A 37 8.89 -39.92 -22.59
N ARG A 38 8.44 -38.73 -23.03
CA ARG A 38 7.51 -38.59 -24.15
C ARG A 38 7.92 -37.42 -25.06
N PRO A 39 8.18 -37.63 -26.36
CA PRO A 39 8.46 -36.56 -27.31
C PRO A 39 7.17 -35.89 -27.79
N LEU A 40 7.19 -34.56 -27.88
CA LEU A 40 6.18 -33.76 -28.56
C LEU A 40 6.59 -33.58 -30.04
N PRO A 41 5.65 -33.69 -31.00
CA PRO A 41 5.93 -33.43 -32.39
C PRO A 41 6.07 -31.94 -32.68
N LEU A 42 7.16 -31.58 -33.37
CA LEU A 42 7.32 -30.29 -34.03
C LEU A 42 6.23 -30.13 -35.10
N SER A 43 5.48 -29.03 -35.03
CA SER A 43 4.71 -28.52 -36.16
C SER A 43 5.45 -27.33 -36.75
N THR A 44 6.15 -27.60 -37.84
CA THR A 44 6.64 -26.65 -38.82
C THR A 44 5.44 -26.05 -39.54
N SER A 45 5.35 -24.73 -39.66
CA SER A 45 4.59 -24.12 -40.76
C SER A 45 5.16 -22.76 -41.13
N ALA A 46 5.28 -22.61 -42.44
CA ALA A 46 6.07 -21.65 -43.16
C ALA A 46 5.53 -20.23 -43.10
N ALA A 47 6.47 -19.31 -43.35
CA ALA A 47 6.20 -17.96 -43.79
C ALA A 47 5.40 -17.94 -45.09
N ALA A 48 4.45 -17.01 -45.17
CA ALA A 48 3.98 -16.44 -46.43
C ALA A 48 3.70 -14.95 -46.24
N SER A 49 4.49 -14.14 -46.94
CA SER A 49 4.26 -12.73 -47.19
C SER A 49 3.00 -12.56 -48.04
N GLY A 50 2.18 -11.56 -47.73
CA GLY A 50 1.00 -11.23 -48.52
C GLY A 50 0.41 -9.88 -48.12
N SER A 51 0.89 -8.82 -48.77
CA SER A 51 0.27 -7.51 -48.80
C SER A 51 -1.07 -7.57 -49.54
N SER A 52 -2.15 -7.00 -49.00
CA SER A 52 -3.16 -6.28 -49.80
C SER A 52 -4.14 -5.49 -48.94
N LEU A 53 -4.65 -4.44 -49.58
CA LEU A 53 -5.45 -3.33 -49.09
C LEU A 53 -6.93 -3.69 -48.90
N ALA A 54 -7.58 -2.92 -48.02
CA ALA A 54 -8.98 -2.49 -48.02
C ALA A 54 -10.09 -3.54 -48.24
N SER A 55 -10.95 -3.72 -47.23
CA SER A 55 -12.41 -3.59 -47.41
C SER A 55 -13.14 -3.72 -46.06
N SER A 56 -14.00 -2.76 -45.81
CA SER A 56 -15.01 -2.74 -44.76
C SER A 56 -16.01 -3.89 -44.96
N SER A 57 -16.12 -4.79 -43.97
CA SER A 57 -17.27 -5.68 -43.83
C SER A 57 -17.71 -5.74 -42.36
N VAL A 58 -18.91 -5.22 -42.14
CA VAL A 58 -19.68 -5.33 -40.90
C VAL A 58 -20.13 -6.79 -40.78
N LEU A 59 -19.39 -7.59 -40.02
CA LEU A 59 -19.80 -8.94 -39.64
C LEU A 59 -20.55 -8.87 -38.31
N LYS A 60 -21.88 -9.04 -38.39
CA LYS A 60 -22.75 -9.34 -37.24
C LYS A 60 -22.31 -10.67 -36.65
N SER A 61 -21.66 -10.63 -35.50
CA SER A 61 -21.47 -11.80 -34.65
C SER A 61 -22.84 -12.28 -34.11
N PRO A 62 -23.07 -13.61 -34.01
CA PRO A 62 -24.28 -14.15 -33.43
C PRO A 62 -24.34 -13.82 -31.91
N PRO A 63 -25.54 -13.60 -31.35
CA PRO A 63 -25.68 -13.34 -29.93
C PRO A 63 -25.28 -14.60 -29.15
N VAL A 64 -24.18 -14.50 -28.42
CA VAL A 64 -23.80 -15.48 -27.39
C VAL A 64 -24.90 -15.43 -26.34
N ALA A 65 -25.76 -16.44 -26.35
CA ALA A 65 -26.79 -16.64 -25.33
C ALA A 65 -26.11 -16.74 -23.96
N SER A 66 -26.31 -15.73 -23.12
CA SER A 66 -25.95 -15.75 -21.71
C SER A 66 -26.85 -16.78 -20.99
N PRO A 67 -26.32 -17.92 -20.52
CA PRO A 67 -27.09 -18.81 -19.67
C PRO A 67 -27.06 -18.27 -18.23
N SER A 68 -28.02 -18.73 -17.41
CA SER A 68 -28.12 -18.47 -15.97
C SER A 68 -28.88 -17.20 -15.56
N TRP A 69 -30.18 -17.19 -15.84
CA TRP A 69 -31.14 -16.25 -15.21
C TRP A 69 -32.01 -16.90 -14.14
N PHE A 70 -31.91 -18.21 -13.92
CA PHE A 70 -32.55 -18.90 -12.79
C PHE A 70 -31.66 -19.99 -12.20
N SER A 71 -30.62 -19.59 -11.47
CA SER A 71 -30.08 -20.46 -10.43
C SER A 71 -31.12 -20.50 -9.30
N PHE A 72 -32.00 -21.49 -9.35
CA PHE A 72 -32.79 -21.89 -8.19
C PHE A 72 -31.82 -22.47 -7.15
N ALA A 73 -31.15 -21.59 -6.41
CA ALA A 73 -30.32 -21.99 -5.28
C ALA A 73 -31.16 -22.89 -4.37
N SER A 74 -30.60 -24.04 -3.99
CA SER A 74 -31.31 -24.99 -3.12
C SER A 74 -31.75 -24.27 -1.83
N PRO A 75 -32.90 -24.63 -1.23
CA PRO A 75 -33.32 -24.06 0.05
C PRO A 75 -32.21 -24.13 1.12
N THR A 76 -31.44 -25.22 1.11
CA THR A 76 -30.26 -25.43 1.96
C THR A 76 -29.20 -24.35 1.76
N THR A 77 -28.85 -24.04 0.51
CA THR A 77 -27.86 -23.00 0.18
C THR A 77 -28.26 -21.62 0.73
N ARG A 78 -29.54 -21.25 0.65
CA ARG A 78 -30.04 -19.98 1.19
C ARG A 78 -29.98 -19.95 2.72
N GLN A 79 -30.32 -21.07 3.35
CA GLN A 79 -30.25 -21.19 4.81
C GLN A 79 -28.80 -21.08 5.30
N VAL A 80 -27.86 -21.80 4.67
CA VAL A 80 -26.43 -21.74 5.01
C VAL A 80 -25.90 -20.32 4.88
N ARG A 81 -26.18 -19.64 3.76
CA ARG A 81 -25.80 -18.24 3.55
C ARG A 81 -26.36 -17.32 4.65
N GLY A 82 -27.65 -17.47 4.98
CA GLY A 82 -28.29 -16.69 6.04
C GLY A 82 -27.64 -16.92 7.41
N THR A 83 -27.33 -18.17 7.75
CA THR A 83 -26.64 -18.54 8.98
C THR A 83 -25.24 -17.94 9.04
N VAL A 84 -24.45 -18.07 7.96
CA VAL A 84 -23.08 -17.52 7.91
C VAL A 84 -23.11 -15.99 8.05
N LEU A 85 -24.02 -15.30 7.37
CA LEU A 85 -24.18 -13.85 7.51
C LEU A 85 -24.57 -13.44 8.95
N GLY A 86 -25.44 -14.21 9.60
CA GLY A 86 -25.81 -14.01 11.00
C GLY A 86 -24.59 -14.13 11.92
N LEU A 87 -23.85 -15.23 11.80
CA LEU A 87 -22.64 -15.48 12.59
C LEU A 87 -21.58 -14.40 12.37
N VAL A 88 -21.27 -14.05 11.12
CA VAL A 88 -20.29 -13.00 10.80
C VAL A 88 -20.72 -11.65 11.38
N ARG A 89 -22.02 -11.31 11.32
CA ARG A 89 -22.53 -10.09 11.94
C ARG A 89 -22.33 -10.09 13.45
N ASP A 90 -22.57 -11.21 14.11
CA ASP A 90 -22.40 -11.32 15.56
C ASP A 90 -20.92 -11.27 15.95
N LEU A 91 -20.04 -11.93 15.19
CA LEU A 91 -18.59 -11.86 15.39
C LEU A 91 -18.06 -10.42 15.35
N VAL A 92 -18.50 -9.63 14.37
CA VAL A 92 -18.06 -8.23 14.25
C VAL A 92 -18.74 -7.30 15.27
N LYS A 93 -19.68 -7.81 16.08
CA LYS A 93 -20.22 -7.09 17.24
C LYS A 93 -19.49 -7.43 18.54
N LEU A 94 -18.80 -8.57 18.61
CA LEU A 94 -18.01 -8.94 19.76
C LEU A 94 -16.81 -7.98 19.89
N GLN A 95 -16.42 -7.67 21.13
CA GLN A 95 -15.20 -6.92 21.38
C GLN A 95 -13.98 -7.82 21.13
N PRO A 96 -12.95 -7.32 20.44
CA PRO A 96 -11.84 -8.16 19.97
C PRO A 96 -10.90 -8.69 21.06
N SER A 97 -10.87 -8.10 22.26
CA SER A 97 -9.89 -8.44 23.31
C SER A 97 -10.02 -9.88 23.85
N ASP A 98 -11.22 -10.46 23.85
CA ASP A 98 -11.46 -11.69 24.61
C ASP A 98 -11.73 -12.92 23.72
N HIS A 99 -11.94 -12.72 22.41
CA HIS A 99 -12.57 -13.73 21.56
C HIS A 99 -11.95 -13.94 20.17
N SER A 100 -10.73 -13.44 19.92
CA SER A 100 -10.07 -13.57 18.62
C SER A 100 -9.96 -15.03 18.14
N VAL A 101 -9.48 -15.94 19.00
CA VAL A 101 -9.29 -17.36 18.67
C VAL A 101 -10.62 -18.06 18.33
N VAL A 102 -11.67 -17.77 19.09
CA VAL A 102 -13.01 -18.33 18.88
C VAL A 102 -13.63 -17.77 17.59
N ALA A 103 -13.47 -16.47 17.33
CA ALA A 103 -13.96 -15.86 16.10
C ALA A 103 -13.28 -16.48 14.87
N ILE A 104 -11.98 -16.73 14.92
CA ILE A 104 -11.21 -17.35 13.84
C ILE A 104 -11.69 -18.78 13.57
N SER A 105 -11.95 -19.59 14.61
CA SER A 105 -12.45 -20.96 14.42
C SER A 105 -13.86 -20.98 13.82
N ILE A 106 -14.74 -20.06 14.24
CA ILE A 106 -16.08 -19.89 13.66
C ILE A 106 -15.98 -19.51 12.18
N LEU A 107 -15.11 -18.56 11.81
CA LEU A 107 -14.92 -18.16 10.41
C LEU A 107 -14.42 -19.30 9.53
N LYS A 108 -13.48 -20.12 10.03
CA LYS A 108 -13.01 -21.32 9.32
C LYS A 108 -14.13 -22.33 9.12
N SER A 109 -14.92 -22.60 10.16
CA SER A 109 -16.10 -23.47 10.05
C SER A 109 -17.13 -22.93 9.05
N CYS A 110 -17.34 -21.61 9.03
CA CYS A 110 -18.21 -20.96 8.04
C CYS A 110 -17.68 -21.14 6.61
N ALA A 111 -16.36 -21.01 6.40
CA ALA A 111 -15.73 -21.24 5.11
C ALA A 111 -15.92 -22.69 4.61
N GLU A 112 -15.71 -23.67 5.48
CA GLU A 112 -15.94 -25.09 5.18
C GLU A 112 -17.41 -25.41 4.86
N ALA A 113 -18.34 -24.84 5.64
CA ALA A 113 -19.77 -24.97 5.41
C ALA A 113 -20.19 -24.36 4.07
N CYS A 114 -19.65 -23.19 3.72
CA CYS A 114 -19.87 -22.56 2.42
C CYS A 114 -19.37 -23.45 1.28
N ALA A 115 -18.14 -23.95 1.37
CA ALA A 115 -17.54 -24.81 0.35
C ALA A 115 -18.36 -26.10 0.14
N SER A 116 -18.85 -26.71 1.22
CA SER A 116 -19.69 -27.92 1.19
C SER A 116 -21.04 -27.72 0.50
N ASN A 117 -21.50 -26.47 0.41
CA ASN A 117 -22.80 -26.09 -0.16
C ASN A 117 -22.68 -25.30 -1.47
N GLY A 118 -21.48 -25.26 -2.08
CA GLY A 118 -21.24 -24.56 -3.35
C GLY A 118 -21.33 -23.03 -3.23
N LEU A 119 -21.04 -22.48 -2.05
CA LEU A 119 -20.99 -21.04 -1.79
C LEU A 119 -19.54 -20.55 -1.72
N SER A 120 -19.31 -19.34 -2.23
CA SER A 120 -18.06 -18.61 -2.01
C SER A 120 -18.15 -17.84 -0.69
N ILE A 121 -17.29 -18.17 0.27
CA ILE A 121 -17.19 -17.38 1.52
C ILE A 121 -16.71 -15.96 1.25
N ALA A 122 -15.84 -15.78 0.24
CA ALA A 122 -15.35 -14.46 -0.16
C ALA A 122 -16.50 -13.56 -0.63
N ASP A 123 -17.43 -14.08 -1.44
CA ASP A 123 -18.58 -13.30 -1.90
C ASP A 123 -19.45 -12.86 -0.72
N ILE A 124 -19.68 -13.75 0.24
CA ILE A 124 -20.50 -13.49 1.44
C ILE A 124 -19.86 -12.44 2.35
N LEU A 125 -18.55 -12.51 2.57
CA LEU A 125 -17.82 -11.55 3.41
C LEU A 125 -17.68 -10.16 2.78
N GLN A 126 -17.85 -10.06 1.46
CA GLN A 126 -17.83 -8.79 0.73
C GLN A 126 -19.22 -8.16 0.56
N GLU A 127 -20.28 -8.82 1.03
CA GLU A 127 -21.62 -8.27 1.05
C GLU A 127 -21.80 -7.19 2.12
N LYS A 128 -22.55 -6.14 1.77
CA LYS A 128 -22.95 -5.06 2.68
C LYS A 128 -24.05 -5.49 3.66
N SER A 129 -23.76 -6.52 4.44
CA SER A 129 -24.72 -7.26 5.26
C SER A 129 -24.91 -6.72 6.67
N VAL A 130 -24.10 -5.76 7.10
CA VAL A 130 -24.14 -5.15 8.43
C VAL A 130 -24.32 -3.65 8.25
N GLU A 131 -25.54 -3.15 8.49
CA GLU A 131 -25.84 -1.71 8.50
C GLU A 131 -25.40 -0.97 7.21
N GLY A 132 -25.46 -1.63 6.05
CA GLY A 132 -25.08 -1.05 4.76
C GLY A 132 -23.58 -1.08 4.44
N HIS A 133 -22.78 -1.70 5.30
CA HIS A 133 -21.33 -1.89 5.12
C HIS A 133 -20.93 -3.36 5.20
N THR A 134 -19.70 -3.64 4.78
CA THR A 134 -19.10 -4.97 4.83
C THR A 134 -18.67 -5.35 6.26
N PRO A 135 -18.60 -6.65 6.60
CA PRO A 135 -17.94 -7.13 7.81
C PRO A 135 -16.52 -6.57 8.02
N LEU A 136 -15.74 -6.44 6.94
CA LEU A 136 -14.39 -5.86 6.96
C LEU A 136 -14.38 -4.40 7.43
N TYR A 137 -15.32 -3.58 6.94
CA TYR A 137 -15.48 -2.20 7.38
C TYR A 137 -15.67 -2.13 8.91
N TRP A 138 -16.61 -2.92 9.44
CA TRP A 138 -16.92 -2.86 10.86
C TRP A 138 -15.82 -3.46 11.74
N ALA A 139 -15.09 -4.46 11.24
CA ALA A 139 -13.93 -5.00 11.92
C ALA A 139 -12.83 -3.94 12.11
N ILE A 140 -12.66 -3.02 11.15
CA ILE A 140 -11.74 -1.88 11.26
C ILE A 140 -12.29 -0.82 12.22
N VAL A 141 -13.55 -0.40 12.04
CA VAL A 141 -14.15 0.68 12.85
C VAL A 141 -14.20 0.34 14.34
N LYS A 142 -14.42 -0.93 14.68
CA LYS A 142 -14.49 -1.40 16.07
C LYS A 142 -13.16 -1.90 16.62
N ARG A 143 -12.09 -1.86 15.83
CA ARG A 143 -10.76 -2.27 16.28
C ARG A 143 -10.31 -1.30 17.38
N PRO A 144 -9.86 -1.79 18.56
CA PRO A 144 -9.24 -0.94 19.55
C PRO A 144 -7.94 -0.37 18.99
N PRO A 145 -7.53 0.83 19.44
CA PRO A 145 -6.23 1.36 19.07
C PRO A 145 -5.15 0.37 19.46
N GLU A 146 -4.24 0.10 18.54
CA GLU A 146 -3.20 -0.90 18.73
C GLU A 146 -2.26 -0.48 19.85
N SER A 147 -2.12 -1.36 20.85
CA SER A 147 -1.10 -1.16 21.88
C SER A 147 0.26 -1.61 21.31
N PRO A 148 1.34 -0.85 21.57
CA PRO A 148 2.68 -1.22 21.07
C PRO A 148 3.25 -2.49 21.70
N GLU A 149 2.59 -3.04 22.73
CA GLU A 149 3.09 -4.16 23.53
C GLU A 149 2.52 -5.52 23.10
N GLU A 150 1.44 -5.56 22.30
CA GLU A 150 0.86 -6.83 21.88
C GLU A 150 1.60 -7.40 20.66
N PRO A 151 2.11 -8.65 20.75
CA PRO A 151 2.76 -9.31 19.63
C PRO A 151 1.76 -9.46 18.48
N GLU A 152 2.27 -9.48 17.24
CA GLU A 152 1.54 -9.65 15.97
C GLU A 152 0.75 -10.98 15.91
N GLY A 153 -0.29 -11.11 16.73
CA GLY A 153 -1.22 -12.22 16.69
C GLY A 153 -2.12 -12.11 15.46
N THR A 154 -2.56 -13.27 14.97
CA THR A 154 -3.59 -13.33 13.93
C THR A 154 -4.87 -12.67 14.45
N ASP A 155 -5.14 -11.44 14.02
CA ASP A 155 -6.37 -10.73 14.34
C ASP A 155 -7.55 -11.22 13.45
N LEU A 156 -8.77 -11.00 13.94
CA LEU A 156 -10.02 -11.15 13.21
C LEU A 156 -9.97 -10.46 11.85
N LEU A 157 -9.44 -9.23 11.78
CA LEU A 157 -9.34 -8.49 10.52
C LEU A 157 -8.48 -9.22 9.49
N THR A 158 -7.31 -9.72 9.89
CA THR A 158 -6.40 -10.48 9.01
C THR A 158 -7.06 -11.77 8.49
N THR A 159 -7.83 -12.43 9.35
CA THR A 159 -8.58 -13.64 8.97
C THR A 159 -9.72 -13.32 7.99
N LEU A 160 -10.46 -12.23 8.24
CA LEU A 160 -11.50 -11.78 7.33
C LEU A 160 -10.93 -11.39 5.96
N LEU A 161 -9.78 -10.72 5.92
CA LEU A 161 -9.11 -10.32 4.67
C LEU A 161 -8.66 -11.54 3.86
N SER A 162 -8.03 -12.53 4.50
CA SER A 162 -7.57 -13.74 3.80
C SER A 162 -8.74 -14.54 3.22
N LEU A 163 -9.85 -14.66 3.96
CA LEU A 163 -11.07 -15.33 3.48
C LEU A 163 -11.84 -14.52 2.43
N SER A 164 -11.64 -13.21 2.37
CA SER A 164 -12.29 -12.31 1.41
C SER A 164 -11.51 -12.13 0.11
N SER A 165 -10.26 -12.61 0.03
CA SER A 165 -9.42 -12.43 -1.15
C SER A 165 -9.94 -13.24 -2.36
N PRO A 166 -9.95 -12.66 -3.59
CA PRO A 166 -9.57 -11.29 -3.93
C PRO A 166 -10.68 -10.27 -3.59
N LEU A 167 -10.28 -9.09 -3.10
CA LEU A 167 -11.22 -8.01 -2.80
C LEU A 167 -11.76 -7.35 -4.07
N THR A 168 -13.07 -7.13 -4.10
CA THR A 168 -13.72 -6.31 -5.12
C THR A 168 -13.37 -4.83 -4.90
N PRO A 169 -13.36 -4.00 -5.95
CA PRO A 169 -13.11 -2.56 -5.81
C PRO A 169 -14.07 -1.86 -4.84
N ALA A 170 -15.33 -2.33 -4.76
CA ALA A 170 -16.32 -1.80 -3.82
C ALA A 170 -15.95 -2.10 -2.36
N THR A 171 -15.49 -3.32 -2.07
CA THR A 171 -14.99 -3.70 -0.74
C THR A 171 -13.72 -2.93 -0.39
N THR A 172 -12.77 -2.77 -1.33
CA THR A 172 -11.56 -1.96 -1.10
C THR A 172 -11.92 -0.50 -0.76
N SER A 173 -12.91 0.09 -1.44
CA SER A 173 -13.42 1.43 -1.14
C SER A 173 -14.05 1.50 0.26
N ASP A 174 -14.79 0.47 0.66
CA ASP A 174 -15.40 0.36 2.01
C ASP A 174 -14.33 0.24 3.10
N VAL A 175 -13.31 -0.60 2.90
CA VAL A 175 -12.15 -0.71 3.82
C VAL A 175 -11.41 0.64 3.94
N ARG A 176 -11.16 1.32 2.82
CA ARG A 176 -10.55 2.66 2.82
C ARG A 176 -11.38 3.68 3.59
N LEU A 177 -12.71 3.64 3.44
CA LEU A 177 -13.64 4.48 4.18
C LEU A 177 -13.54 4.21 5.69
N ALA A 178 -13.44 2.95 6.11
CA ALA A 178 -13.28 2.58 7.51
C ALA A 178 -11.97 3.16 8.10
N CYS A 179 -10.85 2.96 7.42
CA CYS A 179 -9.55 3.53 7.85
C CYS A 179 -9.58 5.06 7.89
N LEU A 180 -10.27 5.69 6.94
CA LEU A 180 -10.44 7.15 6.92
C LEU A 180 -11.25 7.64 8.12
N LEU A 181 -12.32 6.93 8.49
CA LEU A 181 -13.17 7.26 9.63
C LEU A 181 -12.41 7.17 10.96
N THR A 182 -11.59 6.13 11.13
CA THR A 182 -10.76 5.96 12.33
C THR A 182 -9.50 6.81 12.31
N SER A 183 -9.12 7.35 11.14
CA SER A 183 -7.86 8.05 10.92
C SER A 183 -6.62 7.24 11.32
N ASP A 184 -6.71 5.91 11.22
CA ASP A 184 -5.64 4.98 11.58
C ASP A 184 -4.69 4.74 10.38
N GLN A 185 -3.66 5.57 10.30
CA GLN A 185 -2.64 5.48 9.26
C GLN A 185 -1.79 4.20 9.38
N ALA A 186 -1.48 3.75 10.60
CA ALA A 186 -0.62 2.59 10.81
C ALA A 186 -1.31 1.32 10.32
N LEU A 187 -2.59 1.14 10.67
CA LEU A 187 -3.42 0.07 10.14
C LEU A 187 -3.53 0.15 8.61
N PHE A 188 -3.78 1.34 8.06
CA PHE A 188 -3.88 1.51 6.62
C PHE A 188 -2.59 1.11 5.87
N GLN A 189 -1.41 1.43 6.41
CA GLN A 189 -0.15 0.98 5.83
C GLN A 189 0.03 -0.53 5.94
N ARG A 190 -0.28 -1.15 7.09
CA ARG A 190 -0.25 -2.60 7.23
C ARG A 190 -1.15 -3.30 6.21
N LEU A 191 -2.37 -2.79 6.01
CA LEU A 191 -3.28 -3.29 4.99
C LEU A 191 -2.66 -3.15 3.60
N ARG A 192 -2.04 -2.03 3.27
CA ARG A 192 -1.34 -1.85 1.98
C ARG A 192 -0.15 -2.79 1.78
N SER A 193 0.51 -3.23 2.84
CA SER A 193 1.59 -4.21 2.76
C SER A 193 1.08 -5.64 2.56
N SER A 194 -0.23 -5.88 2.77
CA SER A 194 -0.86 -7.18 2.57
C SER A 194 -1.16 -7.42 1.07
N PRO A 195 -0.74 -8.57 0.49
CA PRO A 195 -1.01 -8.89 -0.90
C PRO A 195 -2.51 -9.09 -1.20
N GLU A 196 -3.32 -9.43 -0.19
CA GLU A 196 -4.77 -9.58 -0.31
C GLU A 196 -5.48 -8.24 -0.56
N PHE A 197 -4.93 -7.15 -0.05
CA PHE A 197 -5.54 -5.81 -0.14
C PHE A 197 -4.96 -4.98 -1.29
N ALA A 198 -3.64 -5.02 -1.49
CA ALA A 198 -2.96 -4.27 -2.54
C ALA A 198 -2.05 -5.21 -3.35
N PRO A 199 -2.63 -6.10 -4.19
CA PRO A 199 -1.85 -7.00 -4.99
C PRO A 199 -0.88 -6.22 -5.88
N LEU A 200 0.36 -6.66 -5.92
CA LEU A 200 1.37 -6.09 -6.81
C LEU A 200 0.95 -6.32 -8.27
N SER A 201 1.34 -5.40 -9.15
CA SER A 201 1.24 -5.66 -10.58
C SER A 201 2.07 -6.89 -10.93
N ALA A 202 1.56 -7.79 -11.77
CA ALA A 202 2.31 -8.96 -12.22
C ALA A 202 3.67 -8.57 -12.85
N THR A 203 3.75 -7.38 -13.46
CA THR A 203 5.01 -6.82 -13.97
C THR A 203 6.00 -6.48 -12.86
N ASP A 204 5.50 -5.93 -11.75
CA ASP A 204 6.33 -5.55 -10.60
C ASP A 204 6.81 -6.81 -9.87
N GLU A 205 5.92 -7.78 -9.67
CA GLU A 205 6.24 -9.07 -9.07
C GLU A 205 7.32 -9.83 -9.86
N MET A 206 7.21 -9.84 -11.20
CA MET A 206 8.16 -10.55 -12.06
C MET A 206 9.52 -9.85 -12.14
N LEU A 207 9.57 -8.52 -12.16
CA LEU A 207 10.79 -7.77 -12.47
C LEU A 207 11.57 -7.29 -11.26
N LEU A 208 10.93 -7.23 -10.10
CA LEU A 208 11.54 -6.72 -8.89
C LEU A 208 11.82 -7.83 -7.88
N ASP A 209 11.64 -9.10 -8.28
CA ASP A 209 11.71 -10.29 -7.46
C ASP A 209 10.66 -10.26 -6.33
N ALA A 210 10.13 -11.43 -5.93
CA ALA A 210 9.04 -11.54 -4.94
C ALA A 210 9.39 -11.04 -3.51
N THR A 211 10.53 -10.39 -3.32
CA THR A 211 11.12 -10.02 -2.02
C THR A 211 11.32 -8.52 -1.84
N ILE A 212 10.65 -7.66 -2.63
CA ILE A 212 10.73 -6.21 -2.38
C ILE A 212 10.16 -5.91 -1.00
N PRO A 213 10.92 -5.26 -0.10
CA PRO A 213 10.35 -4.70 1.11
C PRO A 213 9.24 -3.71 0.76
N PRO A 214 8.16 -3.64 1.56
CA PRO A 214 7.12 -2.64 1.35
C PRO A 214 7.69 -1.22 1.49
N ASP A 215 7.07 -0.27 0.79
CA ASP A 215 7.37 1.15 0.95
C ASP A 215 6.99 1.58 2.38
N ASP A 216 7.86 2.37 3.02
CA ASP A 216 7.62 2.90 4.36
C ASP A 216 7.01 4.31 4.27
N ILE A 217 5.96 4.57 5.05
CA ILE A 217 5.24 5.85 5.06
C ILE A 217 4.80 6.19 6.49
N THR A 218 5.39 7.24 7.04
CA THR A 218 5.01 7.80 8.34
C THR A 218 4.31 9.14 8.14
N VAL A 219 3.26 9.40 8.92
CA VAL A 219 2.49 10.65 8.84
C VAL A 219 2.44 11.29 10.22
N GLU A 220 2.87 12.54 10.29
CA GLU A 220 2.83 13.37 11.48
C GLU A 220 1.87 14.54 11.28
N ASN A 221 0.84 14.64 12.12
CA ASN A 221 -0.10 15.75 12.09
C ASN A 221 0.44 16.93 12.93
N VAL A 222 1.16 17.86 12.30
CA VAL A 222 1.78 19.02 12.94
C VAL A 222 0.72 20.06 13.31
N GLY A 223 0.40 20.22 14.59
CA GLY A 223 -0.50 21.29 15.06
C GLY A 223 -1.35 20.88 16.27
N GLY A 224 -1.00 21.43 17.43
CA GLY A 224 -1.74 21.35 18.69
C GLY A 224 -1.62 22.62 19.55
N GLU A 225 -0.56 23.42 19.42
CA GLU A 225 -0.29 24.50 20.39
C GLU A 225 -0.18 25.93 19.82
N ALA A 226 -0.02 26.15 18.50
CA ALA A 226 0.14 27.53 17.97
C ALA A 226 -0.23 27.71 16.48
N GLY A 227 -1.52 27.80 16.15
CA GLY A 227 -2.00 28.43 14.90
C GLY A 227 -1.74 27.72 13.56
N GLN A 228 -1.03 26.59 13.53
CA GLN A 228 -0.84 25.78 12.32
C GLN A 228 -1.94 24.71 12.17
N GLU A 229 -3.20 25.15 12.13
CA GLU A 229 -4.32 24.24 11.95
C GLU A 229 -4.22 23.54 10.57
N GLY A 230 -4.31 22.22 10.56
CA GLY A 230 -4.31 21.42 9.33
C GLY A 230 -2.95 21.23 8.66
N ALA A 231 -1.83 21.54 9.32
CA ALA A 231 -0.50 21.15 8.82
C ALA A 231 -0.20 19.66 9.10
N PHE A 232 0.55 19.02 8.21
CA PHE A 232 1.02 17.65 8.37
C PHE A 232 2.30 17.42 7.56
N VAL A 233 3.09 16.44 8.00
CA VAL A 233 4.32 15.98 7.36
C VAL A 233 4.16 14.50 7.05
N VAL A 234 4.61 14.10 5.86
CA VAL A 234 4.68 12.70 5.46
C VAL A 234 6.13 12.39 5.12
N GLU A 235 6.75 11.49 5.86
CA GLU A 235 8.07 10.96 5.51
C GLU A 235 7.87 9.59 4.87
N PHE A 236 8.56 9.35 3.77
CA PHE A 236 8.41 8.09 3.05
C PHE A 236 9.70 7.62 2.41
N SER A 237 9.82 6.30 2.30
CA SER A 237 10.94 5.60 1.69
C SER A 237 10.43 4.67 0.60
N VAL A 238 10.85 4.90 -0.64
CA VAL A 238 10.50 4.06 -1.79
C VAL A 238 11.69 3.21 -2.18
N VAL A 239 11.59 1.91 -1.93
CA VAL A 239 12.65 0.95 -2.26
C VAL A 239 12.70 0.72 -3.77
N ARG A 240 13.92 0.64 -4.33
CA ARG A 240 14.17 0.44 -5.77
C ARG A 240 13.45 1.46 -6.66
N PHE A 241 13.41 2.73 -6.22
CA PHE A 241 12.59 3.79 -6.84
C PHE A 241 12.83 3.93 -8.34
N GLN A 242 14.09 4.02 -8.78
CA GLN A 242 14.42 4.17 -10.20
C GLN A 242 14.01 2.97 -11.04
N LYS A 243 14.25 1.75 -10.56
CA LYS A 243 13.85 0.52 -11.26
C LYS A 243 12.34 0.47 -11.45
N ARG A 244 11.58 0.76 -10.39
CA ARG A 244 10.10 0.83 -10.44
C ARG A 244 9.61 1.90 -11.40
N MET A 245 10.23 3.08 -11.37
CA MET A 245 9.90 4.13 -12.33
C MET A 245 10.18 3.70 -13.77
N LEU A 246 11.29 3.04 -14.06
CA LEU A 246 11.63 2.60 -15.42
C LEU A 246 10.75 1.45 -15.91
N VAL A 247 10.40 0.51 -15.03
CA VAL A 247 9.63 -0.70 -15.34
C VAL A 247 8.13 -0.41 -15.36
N SER A 248 7.60 0.01 -14.22
CA SER A 248 6.16 0.17 -13.98
C SER A 248 5.66 1.51 -14.48
N LYS A 249 6.57 2.46 -14.79
CA LYS A 249 6.27 3.84 -15.20
C LYS A 249 5.47 4.63 -14.16
N SER A 250 5.29 4.07 -12.97
CA SER A 250 4.57 4.69 -11.87
C SER A 250 4.94 4.09 -10.52
N VAL A 251 4.98 4.95 -9.50
CA VAL A 251 5.09 4.60 -8.09
C VAL A 251 3.99 5.36 -7.36
N VAL A 252 3.16 4.68 -6.58
CA VAL A 252 1.98 5.27 -5.95
C VAL A 252 1.97 5.02 -4.44
N LEU A 253 1.93 6.12 -3.69
CA LEU A 253 1.91 6.16 -2.24
C LEU A 253 0.55 6.70 -1.80
N ASP A 254 -0.20 5.87 -1.07
CA ASP A 254 -1.47 6.28 -0.47
C ASP A 254 -1.27 6.42 1.05
N PHE A 255 -1.84 7.46 1.64
CA PHE A 255 -1.74 7.71 3.07
C PHE A 255 -2.95 8.50 3.59
N ILE A 256 -3.18 8.45 4.90
CA ILE A 256 -4.23 9.17 5.60
C ILE A 256 -3.57 10.28 6.42
N ALA A 257 -3.98 11.52 6.19
CA ALA A 257 -3.52 12.68 6.94
C ALA A 257 -4.68 13.66 7.13
N ARG A 258 -4.84 14.19 8.35
CA ARG A 258 -5.88 15.18 8.69
C ARG A 258 -7.30 14.77 8.21
N GLY A 259 -7.69 13.52 8.50
CA GLY A 259 -9.01 12.98 8.15
C GLY A 259 -9.28 12.94 6.64
N ARG A 260 -8.23 12.81 5.83
CA ARG A 260 -8.29 12.76 4.36
C ARG A 260 -7.36 11.68 3.86
N MET A 261 -7.77 11.01 2.80
CA MET A 261 -6.97 10.02 2.10
C MET A 261 -6.33 10.65 0.87
N TRP A 262 -5.01 10.56 0.82
CA TRP A 262 -4.16 11.18 -0.19
C TRP A 262 -3.52 10.11 -1.05
N ARG A 263 -3.22 10.51 -2.29
CA ARG A 263 -2.39 9.74 -3.21
C ARG A 263 -1.30 10.64 -3.76
N LEU A 264 -0.06 10.34 -3.42
CA LEU A 264 1.14 10.89 -4.03
C LEU A 264 1.68 9.87 -5.04
N GLY A 265 1.83 10.28 -6.29
CA GLY A 265 2.31 9.41 -7.35
C GLY A 265 3.49 10.01 -8.10
N PHE A 266 4.50 9.20 -8.39
CA PHE A 266 5.53 9.50 -9.37
C PHE A 266 5.22 8.74 -10.65
N HIS A 267 5.36 9.38 -11.81
CA HIS A 267 4.94 8.81 -13.08
C HIS A 267 5.89 9.21 -14.20
N ILE A 268 5.95 8.38 -15.24
CA ILE A 268 6.54 8.74 -16.53
C ILE A 268 5.39 9.06 -17.49
N SER A 269 5.42 10.26 -18.07
CA SER A 269 4.43 10.67 -19.06
C SER A 269 4.44 9.70 -20.24
N THR A 270 3.29 9.08 -20.51
CA THR A 270 3.06 8.28 -21.71
C THR A 270 2.15 9.04 -22.66
N GLN A 271 2.25 8.78 -23.96
CA GLN A 271 1.44 9.44 -25.00
C GLN A 271 -0.08 9.27 -24.80
N GLU A 272 -0.49 8.28 -23.99
CA GLU A 272 -1.89 7.96 -23.71
C GLU A 272 -2.54 8.87 -22.65
N HIS A 273 -1.76 9.66 -21.91
CA HIS A 273 -2.27 10.53 -20.86
C HIS A 273 -2.93 11.80 -21.42
N ARG A 274 -4.08 11.64 -22.10
CA ARG A 274 -4.84 12.74 -22.71
C ARG A 274 -5.53 13.68 -21.71
N ARG A 275 -5.40 13.44 -20.40
CA ARG A 275 -6.27 14.06 -19.37
C ARG A 275 -5.57 15.06 -18.44
N GLY A 276 -4.33 15.45 -18.74
CA GLY A 276 -3.58 16.46 -18.00
C GLY A 276 -3.02 17.56 -18.91
N PRO A 277 -2.24 18.51 -18.34
CA PRO A 277 -1.37 19.37 -19.11
C PRO A 277 -0.51 18.50 -20.04
N PRO A 278 -0.30 18.89 -21.30
CA PRO A 278 0.50 18.10 -22.23
C PRO A 278 1.97 18.11 -21.76
N LEU A 279 2.40 17.02 -21.13
CA LEU A 279 3.80 16.77 -20.82
C LEU A 279 4.42 15.96 -21.96
N PRO A 280 5.65 16.27 -22.39
CA PRO A 280 6.36 15.45 -23.37
C PRO A 280 6.40 13.97 -22.94
N PRO A 281 6.25 13.01 -23.86
CA PRO A 281 6.44 11.60 -23.53
C PRO A 281 7.83 11.36 -22.96
N GLY A 282 7.91 10.57 -21.89
CA GLY A 282 9.15 10.29 -21.17
C GLY A 282 9.46 11.25 -20.01
N THR A 283 8.77 12.40 -19.91
CA THR A 283 8.95 13.33 -18.77
C THR A 283 8.49 12.68 -17.47
N TRP A 284 9.37 12.70 -16.47
CA TRP A 284 9.02 12.28 -15.10
C TRP A 284 8.23 13.40 -14.42
N TYR A 285 7.15 13.03 -13.72
CA TYR A 285 6.33 13.99 -12.99
C TYR A 285 5.85 13.41 -11.66
N ALA A 286 5.65 14.29 -10.68
CA ALA A 286 4.92 13.99 -9.46
C ALA A 286 3.46 14.44 -9.59
N SER A 287 2.57 13.73 -8.93
CA SER A 287 1.17 14.13 -8.80
C SER A 287 0.65 13.93 -7.39
N LEU A 288 -0.19 14.86 -6.93
CA LEU A 288 -0.85 14.79 -5.64
C LEU A 288 -2.36 14.93 -5.84
N MET A 289 -3.12 13.99 -5.29
CA MET A 289 -4.57 13.98 -5.41
C MET A 289 -5.26 13.48 -4.14
N LEU A 290 -6.54 13.82 -4.05
CA LEU A 290 -7.42 13.38 -2.97
C LEU A 290 -8.20 12.14 -3.43
N LEU A 291 -8.22 11.09 -2.60
CA LEU A 291 -8.93 9.85 -2.88
C LEU A 291 -10.42 9.95 -2.49
N GLU A 292 -11.18 8.91 -2.84
CA GLU A 292 -12.61 8.78 -2.56
C GLU A 292 -12.94 9.01 -1.07
N ASN A 293 -14.17 9.45 -0.80
CA ASN A 293 -14.71 9.74 0.53
C ASN A 293 -14.04 10.88 1.31
N SER A 294 -13.00 11.51 0.77
CA SER A 294 -12.32 12.62 1.41
C SER A 294 -13.00 13.96 1.09
N PRO A 295 -13.20 14.84 2.09
CA PRO A 295 -13.83 16.14 1.87
C PRO A 295 -12.94 17.07 1.02
N PRO A 296 -13.52 17.84 0.08
CA PRO A 296 -12.79 18.82 -0.71
C PRO A 296 -11.90 19.73 0.13
N THR A 297 -10.67 19.96 -0.29
CA THR A 297 -9.71 20.75 0.48
C THR A 297 -8.76 21.56 -0.37
N TRP A 298 -8.41 22.74 0.14
CA TRP A 298 -7.24 23.45 -0.33
C TRP A 298 -6.00 22.77 0.25
N ILE A 299 -4.90 22.82 -0.51
CA ILE A 299 -3.61 22.34 -0.05
C ILE A 299 -2.52 23.24 -0.60
N ASP A 300 -1.60 23.58 0.27
CA ASP A 300 -0.31 24.14 -0.09
C ASP A 300 0.75 23.17 0.43
N SER A 301 1.54 22.59 -0.48
CA SER A 301 2.50 21.55 -0.12
C SER A 301 3.83 21.70 -0.83
N ARG A 302 4.85 21.07 -0.23
CA ARG A 302 6.23 21.08 -0.69
C ARG A 302 6.78 19.66 -0.57
N LEU A 303 7.33 19.16 -1.66
CA LEU A 303 8.06 17.90 -1.71
C LEU A 303 9.54 18.17 -1.54
N LEU A 304 10.15 17.55 -0.54
CA LEU A 304 11.54 17.65 -0.17
C LEU A 304 12.24 16.31 -0.38
N VAL A 305 13.45 16.34 -0.95
CA VAL A 305 14.32 15.16 -1.05
C VAL A 305 15.66 15.52 -0.41
N PRO A 306 15.87 15.15 0.87
CA PRO A 306 17.12 15.42 1.55
C PRO A 306 18.25 14.62 0.88
N ALA A 307 19.46 15.16 0.92
CA ALA A 307 20.63 14.36 0.60
C ALA A 307 20.72 13.21 1.61
N PRO A 308 21.05 11.97 1.18
CA PRO A 308 21.28 10.87 2.10
C PRO A 308 22.38 11.29 3.09
N PRO A 309 22.27 10.89 4.36
CA PRO A 309 23.34 11.15 5.32
C PRO A 309 24.61 10.54 4.75
N GLU A 310 25.64 11.37 4.52
CA GLU A 310 26.96 10.87 4.15
C GLU A 310 27.33 9.89 5.26
N THR A 311 27.34 8.59 4.93
CA THR A 311 27.69 7.54 5.89
C THR A 311 29.04 7.94 6.43
N ALA A 312 29.03 8.41 7.69
CA ALA A 312 30.15 9.06 8.33
C ALA A 312 31.37 8.19 8.04
N THR A 313 32.21 8.70 7.15
CA THR A 313 33.29 7.91 6.59
C THR A 313 34.09 7.44 7.78
N VAL A 314 34.17 6.13 7.95
CA VAL A 314 34.76 5.44 9.10
C VAL A 314 35.96 6.27 9.57
N PRO A 315 36.00 6.71 10.84
CA PRO A 315 37.08 7.56 11.32
C PRO A 315 38.38 6.91 10.90
N PRO A 316 39.33 7.65 10.28
CA PRO A 316 40.56 7.07 9.75
C PRO A 316 41.34 6.46 10.91
N SER A 317 41.12 5.18 11.15
CA SER A 317 41.88 4.36 12.07
C SER A 317 43.18 4.00 11.35
N ASP A 318 44.09 4.97 11.26
CA ASP A 318 45.54 4.75 11.27
C ASP A 318 46.30 6.10 11.29
N PRO A 319 46.87 6.49 12.44
CA PRO A 319 47.78 7.63 12.53
C PRO A 319 49.18 7.19 12.08
N GLY A 320 49.40 7.09 10.77
CA GLY A 320 50.70 6.60 10.32
C GLY A 320 50.94 6.67 8.82
N PHE A 321 51.07 7.87 8.25
CA PHE A 321 52.27 8.26 7.51
C PHE A 321 52.16 9.71 7.02
N ALA A 322 53.27 10.41 7.15
CA ALA A 322 53.39 11.85 6.97
C ALA A 322 53.35 12.30 5.50
N SER A 323 52.91 13.55 5.34
CA SER A 323 53.34 14.54 4.33
C SER A 323 52.74 14.46 2.92
N GLY A 324 51.85 15.42 2.64
CA GLY A 324 51.48 15.82 1.28
C GLY A 324 50.43 16.92 1.22
N LEU A 325 50.82 18.15 1.56
CA LEU A 325 50.35 19.52 1.20
C LEU A 325 49.05 19.83 0.39
N PHE A 326 48.12 18.91 0.16
CA PHE A 326 46.87 19.19 -0.56
C PHE A 326 45.72 19.35 0.43
N GLY A 327 45.16 20.55 0.48
CA GLY A 327 44.18 20.99 1.46
C GLY A 327 43.00 20.03 1.58
N THR A 328 42.72 19.62 2.82
CA THR A 328 41.50 18.92 3.22
C THR A 328 40.31 19.87 3.07
N GLY A 329 39.83 20.00 1.83
CA GLY A 329 38.61 20.74 1.53
C GLY A 329 37.44 20.07 2.26
N LYS A 330 36.93 20.70 3.31
CA LYS A 330 35.69 20.29 3.98
C LYS A 330 34.59 20.20 2.93
N ALA A 331 34.11 18.99 2.66
CA ALA A 331 32.97 18.79 1.75
C ALA A 331 31.80 19.61 2.27
N ARG A 332 31.22 20.47 1.41
CA ARG A 332 30.02 21.23 1.77
C ARG A 332 28.83 20.26 1.74
N PRO A 333 27.93 20.31 2.74
CA PRO A 333 26.75 19.45 2.74
C PRO A 333 25.93 19.73 1.48
N ARG A 334 25.45 18.65 0.86
CA ARG A 334 24.60 18.76 -0.34
C ARG A 334 23.26 19.40 0.05
N PRO A 335 22.73 20.33 -0.76
CA PRO A 335 21.46 20.98 -0.46
C PRO A 335 20.30 19.99 -0.55
N THR A 336 19.22 20.22 0.18
CA THR A 336 17.98 19.44 0.02
C THR A 336 17.26 19.88 -1.25
N LEU A 337 16.85 18.94 -2.11
CA LEU A 337 16.02 19.27 -3.28
C LEU A 337 14.61 19.59 -2.80
N SER A 338 13.97 20.56 -3.45
CA SER A 338 12.66 21.05 -3.01
C SER A 338 11.83 21.44 -4.21
N VAL A 339 10.56 21.01 -4.25
CA VAL A 339 9.60 21.57 -5.19
C VAL A 339 8.23 21.77 -4.55
N ARG A 340 7.60 22.92 -4.84
CA ARG A 340 6.25 23.24 -4.35
C ARG A 340 5.18 22.62 -5.25
N LEU A 341 4.22 21.94 -4.63
CA LEU A 341 3.03 21.37 -5.24
C LEU A 341 1.85 22.31 -4.95
N LYS A 342 1.57 23.23 -5.87
CA LYS A 342 0.52 24.24 -5.68
C LYS A 342 -0.78 23.85 -6.38
N ALA A 343 -1.86 23.73 -5.61
CA ALA A 343 -3.21 23.60 -6.18
C ALA A 343 -3.76 24.98 -6.55
N THR A 344 -4.21 25.17 -7.79
CA THR A 344 -4.90 26.41 -8.20
C THR A 344 -6.37 26.43 -7.78
N GLU A 345 -6.93 25.25 -7.49
CA GLU A 345 -8.31 25.03 -7.12
C GLU A 345 -8.38 24.06 -5.93
N GLN A 346 -9.52 24.05 -5.25
CA GLN A 346 -9.77 23.07 -4.19
C GLN A 346 -9.72 21.65 -4.77
N LEU A 347 -8.86 20.79 -4.21
CA LEU A 347 -8.82 19.38 -4.58
C LEU A 347 -10.10 18.70 -4.13
N ARG A 348 -10.66 17.85 -4.99
CA ARG A 348 -11.89 17.09 -4.74
C ARG A 348 -11.64 15.62 -5.04
N SER A 349 -12.20 14.74 -4.22
CA SER A 349 -12.14 13.29 -4.44
C SER A 349 -12.66 12.95 -5.84
N SER A 350 -11.83 12.36 -6.69
CA SER A 350 -12.27 11.96 -8.03
C SER A 350 -13.04 10.64 -7.95
N GLY A 351 -14.37 10.71 -7.83
CA GLY A 351 -15.23 9.51 -7.95
C GLY A 351 -15.33 8.99 -9.39
N ARG A 352 -14.81 9.74 -10.37
CA ARG A 352 -14.77 9.34 -11.78
C ARG A 352 -13.37 9.53 -12.36
N PRO A 353 -12.83 8.53 -13.09
CA PRO A 353 -11.58 8.69 -13.81
C PRO A 353 -11.77 9.77 -14.88
N GLY A 354 -11.13 10.92 -14.71
CA GLY A 354 -11.01 11.93 -15.78
C GLY A 354 -11.09 13.40 -15.40
N HIS A 355 -11.28 13.75 -14.12
CA HIS A 355 -11.34 15.15 -13.71
C HIS A 355 -9.97 15.71 -13.29
N ARG A 356 -9.80 17.02 -13.56
CA ARG A 356 -8.64 17.90 -13.29
C ARG A 356 -8.28 18.04 -11.79
N ASN A 357 -8.73 17.13 -10.93
CA ASN A 357 -8.64 17.26 -9.48
C ASN A 357 -7.33 16.68 -8.93
N ARG A 358 -6.21 16.98 -9.59
CA ARG A 358 -4.88 16.58 -9.15
C ARG A 358 -3.86 17.64 -9.50
N ILE A 359 -2.88 17.82 -8.62
CA ILE A 359 -1.70 18.62 -8.89
C ILE A 359 -0.76 17.75 -9.75
N ILE A 360 -0.18 18.33 -10.80
CA ILE A 360 0.84 17.67 -11.63
C ILE A 360 2.03 18.61 -11.71
N LEU A 361 3.21 18.06 -11.48
CA LEU A 361 4.47 18.79 -11.47
C LEU A 361 5.52 17.98 -12.23
N ALA A 362 6.01 18.53 -13.34
CA ALA A 362 7.14 17.96 -14.05
C ALA A 362 8.42 18.09 -13.19
N LEU A 363 9.22 17.03 -13.11
CA LEU A 363 10.43 17.04 -12.28
C LEU A 363 11.59 17.77 -12.96
N ASP A 364 11.61 17.80 -14.30
CA ASP A 364 12.66 18.37 -15.15
C ASP A 364 12.56 19.90 -15.33
N GLY A 365 11.37 20.50 -15.22
CA GLY A 365 11.10 21.88 -15.64
C GLY A 365 11.43 23.01 -14.65
N SER A 366 12.02 22.72 -13.49
CA SER A 366 12.31 23.72 -12.45
C SER A 366 13.79 24.13 -12.44
N GLU A 367 14.25 24.79 -13.50
CA GLU A 367 15.67 25.20 -13.63
C GLU A 367 16.12 26.20 -12.57
N SER A 368 15.21 26.98 -11.98
CA SER A 368 15.59 28.08 -11.07
C SER A 368 15.80 27.69 -9.61
N ASP A 369 15.52 26.45 -9.18
CA ASP A 369 15.44 26.17 -7.73
C ASP A 369 15.87 24.75 -7.29
N GLY A 370 16.79 24.11 -8.04
CA GLY A 370 17.28 22.78 -7.68
C GLY A 370 16.21 21.70 -7.83
N GLY A 371 15.56 21.67 -9.01
CA GLY A 371 14.49 20.74 -9.33
C GLY A 371 14.83 19.25 -9.15
N LEU A 372 13.79 18.42 -9.14
CA LEU A 372 13.87 16.98 -8.92
C LEU A 372 14.28 16.18 -10.17
N GLY A 373 14.61 16.85 -11.28
CA GLY A 373 14.98 16.21 -12.55
C GLY A 373 16.20 15.31 -12.43
N GLY A 374 17.07 15.56 -11.45
CA GLY A 374 18.21 14.70 -11.12
C GLY A 374 17.82 13.26 -10.77
N LEU A 375 16.61 13.03 -10.27
CA LEU A 375 16.15 11.70 -9.82
C LEU A 375 16.01 10.68 -10.96
N GLN A 376 15.92 11.13 -12.21
CA GLN A 376 15.79 10.23 -13.37
C GLN A 376 17.11 9.60 -13.81
N TYR A 377 18.25 10.16 -13.38
CA TYR A 377 19.56 9.72 -13.83
C TYR A 377 20.16 8.67 -12.89
N ALA A 378 20.72 7.60 -13.46
CA ALA A 378 21.43 6.58 -12.71
C ALA A 378 22.60 7.22 -11.92
N GLY A 379 22.81 6.76 -10.68
CA GLY A 379 23.82 7.32 -9.79
C GLY A 379 23.44 8.68 -9.20
N CYS A 380 22.16 9.06 -9.24
CA CYS A 380 21.67 10.25 -8.56
C CYS A 380 22.05 10.22 -7.07
N PRO A 381 22.76 11.22 -6.55
CA PRO A 381 23.27 11.19 -5.19
C PRO A 381 22.21 11.37 -4.11
N TYR A 382 20.97 11.67 -4.50
CA TYR A 382 19.81 11.77 -3.61
C TYR A 382 19.09 10.43 -3.41
N ILE A 383 19.50 9.40 -4.15
CA ILE A 383 19.02 8.03 -4.01
C ILE A 383 20.09 7.27 -3.24
N GLY A 384 19.68 6.58 -2.19
CA GLY A 384 20.59 5.78 -1.38
C GLY A 384 21.30 4.71 -2.20
N SER A 385 22.45 4.23 -1.71
CA SER A 385 23.16 3.11 -2.32
C SER A 385 22.34 1.81 -2.37
N ASP A 386 21.30 1.72 -1.54
CA ASP A 386 20.27 0.69 -1.50
C ASP A 386 19.15 0.89 -2.54
N GLU A 387 19.30 1.88 -3.44
CA GLU A 387 18.30 2.29 -4.43
C GLU A 387 17.01 2.85 -3.82
N THR A 388 17.04 3.25 -2.55
CA THR A 388 15.88 3.81 -1.84
C THR A 388 15.83 5.32 -2.02
N LEU A 389 14.67 5.83 -2.46
CA LEU A 389 14.36 7.26 -2.42
C LEU A 389 13.76 7.58 -1.05
N ARG A 390 14.41 8.46 -0.29
CA ARG A 390 13.85 9.04 0.94
C ARG A 390 13.37 10.44 0.65
N ALA A 391 12.12 10.73 0.98
CA ALA A 391 11.53 12.02 0.70
C ALA A 391 10.52 12.41 1.78
N ARG A 392 10.19 13.70 1.80
CA ARG A 392 9.32 14.30 2.79
C ARG A 392 8.33 15.23 2.10
N LEU A 393 7.03 15.02 2.32
CA LEU A 393 5.98 15.92 1.87
C LEU A 393 5.51 16.74 3.07
N GLU A 394 5.71 18.05 3.01
CA GLU A 394 5.17 18.99 3.97
C GLU A 394 3.93 19.63 3.37
N ALA A 395 2.83 19.67 4.12
CA ALA A 395 1.57 20.15 3.60
C ALA A 395 0.75 20.88 4.66
N ARG A 396 -0.02 21.87 4.21
CA ARG A 396 -1.02 22.57 5.03
C ARG A 396 -2.35 22.63 4.30
N LEU A 397 -3.43 22.33 5.00
CA LEU A 397 -4.80 22.43 4.49
C LEU A 397 -5.30 23.88 4.48
N ALA A 398 -4.62 24.74 3.73
CA ALA A 398 -4.94 26.15 3.59
C ALA A 398 -5.00 26.54 2.11
N ARG A 399 -5.66 27.67 1.82
CA ARG A 399 -5.51 28.30 0.50
C ARG A 399 -4.02 28.65 0.33
N PRO A 400 -3.43 28.40 -0.84
CA PRO A 400 -2.08 28.87 -1.11
C PRO A 400 -2.11 30.41 -1.21
N GLU A 401 -1.93 31.07 -0.07
CA GLU A 401 -1.69 32.51 -0.03
C GLU A 401 -0.33 32.82 -0.67
N ALA A 402 -0.14 34.04 -1.15
CA ALA A 402 1.09 34.42 -1.83
C ALA A 402 2.31 34.17 -0.92
N ASP A 403 3.23 33.35 -1.44
CA ASP A 403 4.62 33.14 -1.03
C ASP A 403 5.01 32.54 0.33
N CYS A 404 4.10 32.14 1.22
CA CYS A 404 4.53 31.49 2.49
C CYS A 404 3.81 30.17 2.83
N VAL A 405 4.51 29.04 2.66
CA VAL A 405 3.97 27.68 2.87
C VAL A 405 4.07 27.27 4.34
N ILE A 406 5.23 27.44 4.97
CA ILE A 406 5.53 27.10 6.37
C ILE A 406 6.72 27.99 6.79
N CYS A 407 6.58 28.77 7.86
CA CYS A 407 7.68 29.49 8.52
C CYS A 407 8.27 28.63 9.63
#